data_AF-A0A7X8EM85-F1
#
_entry.id   AF-A0A7X8EM85-F1
#
_cell.length_a   1.000
_cell.length_b   1.000
_cell.length_c   1.000
_cell.angle_alpha   90.00
_cell.angle_beta   90.00
_cell.angle_gamma   90.00
#
_symmetry.space_group_name_H-M   'P 1'
#
loop_
_entity.id
_entity.type
_entity.pdbx_description
1 polymer ?
#
loop_
_entity_poly.entity_id
_entity_poly.type
_entity_poly.pdbx_seq_one_letter_code
_entity_poly.pdbx_strand_id
1 'polypeptide(L)'
;MIEISSLGQVRDLWEYWGFEPWASAGMKGVYRRVTFVKSGMIGEVCRYYADDYIIWSHNGRGDMRRTLENSRPQPELMTQRYLFVEGADSGEKGRVKSFWLGFRGYAEVHTFTPGGKIGKRVKDLAPLVDTALEILRKKNSGAGGDAIEQ
;
A
#
# COMPACT_ATOMS: atom_id res chain seq x y z
N MET A 1 14.93 -10.35 -13.03
CA MET A 1 13.60 -10.20 -12.38
C MET A 1 13.70 -9.03 -11.42
N ILE A 2 12.74 -8.10 -11.38
CA ILE A 2 12.80 -7.01 -10.37
C ILE A 2 12.24 -7.56 -9.08
N GLU A 3 13.09 -7.59 -8.06
CA GLU A 3 12.70 -7.96 -6.71
C GLU A 3 11.76 -6.91 -6.13
N ILE A 4 10.59 -7.34 -5.66
CA ILE A 4 9.57 -6.49 -5.01
C ILE A 4 10.15 -5.76 -3.79
N SER A 5 11.17 -6.32 -3.13
CA SER A 5 11.91 -5.66 -2.06
C SER A 5 12.58 -4.34 -2.50
N SER A 6 12.82 -4.15 -3.80
CA SER A 6 13.43 -2.94 -4.36
C SER A 6 12.47 -1.76 -4.46
N LEU A 7 11.17 -1.95 -4.18
CA LEU A 7 10.17 -0.87 -4.18
C LEU A 7 10.57 0.32 -3.30
N GLY A 8 11.31 0.09 -2.21
CA GLY A 8 11.82 1.16 -1.34
C GLY A 8 12.86 2.09 -1.98
N GLN A 9 13.40 1.75 -3.16
CA GLN A 9 14.38 2.58 -3.86
C GLN A 9 13.76 3.75 -4.63
N VAL A 10 12.44 3.71 -4.90
CA VAL A 10 11.73 4.74 -5.66
C VAL A 10 11.19 5.83 -4.74
N ARG A 11 12.07 6.43 -3.94
CA ARG A 11 11.71 7.35 -2.85
C ARG A 11 10.91 8.56 -3.34
N ASP A 12 11.33 9.17 -4.44
CA ASP A 12 10.69 10.37 -4.99
C ASP A 12 9.20 10.13 -5.33
N LEU A 13 8.85 8.93 -5.81
CA LEU A 13 7.46 8.57 -6.07
C LEU A 13 6.66 8.50 -4.76
N TRP A 14 7.19 7.82 -3.75
CA TRP A 14 6.52 7.66 -2.47
C TRP A 14 6.33 9.01 -1.78
N GLU A 15 7.39 9.80 -1.70
CA GLU A 15 7.37 11.14 -1.09
C GLU A 15 6.39 12.07 -1.83
N TYR A 16 6.36 12.02 -3.17
CA TYR A 16 5.38 12.77 -3.98
C TYR A 16 3.92 12.42 -3.63
N TRP A 17 3.65 11.14 -3.35
CA TRP A 17 2.32 10.66 -2.93
C TRP A 17 2.06 10.74 -1.42
N GLY A 18 2.95 11.41 -0.67
CA GLY A 18 2.85 11.65 0.77
C GLY A 18 3.16 10.42 1.62
N PHE A 19 3.83 9.42 1.05
CA PHE A 19 4.27 8.22 1.75
C PHE A 19 5.64 8.40 2.40
N GLU A 20 5.77 7.87 3.61
CA GLU A 20 7.01 7.78 4.36
C GLU A 20 7.45 6.32 4.53
N PRO A 21 8.75 6.02 4.62
CA PRO A 21 9.24 4.67 4.92
C PRO A 21 8.62 4.11 6.20
N TRP A 22 8.19 2.85 6.14
CA TRP A 22 7.57 2.17 7.27
C TRP A 22 8.17 0.78 7.51
N ALA A 23 8.35 0.42 8.77
CA ALA A 23 8.77 -0.92 9.17
C ALA A 23 8.19 -1.30 10.53
N SER A 24 7.74 -2.55 10.68
CA SER A 24 7.25 -3.09 11.95
C SER A 24 7.25 -4.62 11.93
N ALA A 25 7.64 -5.25 13.04
CA ALA A 25 7.59 -6.70 13.23
C ALA A 25 8.21 -7.52 12.08
N GLY A 26 9.33 -7.04 11.51
CA GLY A 26 10.01 -7.67 10.39
C GLY A 26 9.41 -7.36 9.01
N MET A 27 8.29 -6.66 8.95
CA MET A 27 7.72 -6.16 7.70
C MET A 27 8.32 -4.80 7.32
N LYS A 28 8.36 -4.52 6.01
CA LYS A 28 8.78 -3.22 5.47
C LYS A 28 7.88 -2.78 4.32
N GLY A 29 7.75 -1.47 4.19
CA GLY A 29 6.88 -0.83 3.21
C GLY A 29 6.93 0.68 3.31
N VAL A 30 5.82 1.30 2.96
CA VAL A 30 5.55 2.71 3.17
C VAL A 30 4.19 2.94 3.81
N TYR A 31 4.05 4.07 4.48
CA TYR A 31 2.87 4.49 5.20
C TYR A 31 2.51 5.93 4.85
N ARG A 32 1.22 6.26 4.80
CA ARG A 32 0.73 7.63 4.85
C ARG A 32 -0.58 7.73 5.60
N ARG A 33 -0.87 8.93 6.12
CA ARG A 33 -2.21 9.32 6.53
C ARG A 33 -2.80 10.25 5.48
N VAL A 34 -3.96 9.88 4.96
CA VAL A 34 -4.71 10.69 3.98
C VAL A 34 -6.02 11.19 4.56
N THR A 35 -6.43 12.38 4.12
CA THR A 35 -7.75 12.93 4.43
C THR A 35 -8.67 12.67 3.27
N PHE A 36 -9.77 11.96 3.52
CA PHE A 36 -10.85 11.81 2.57
C PHE A 36 -11.94 12.83 2.88
N VAL A 37 -12.24 13.66 1.89
CA VAL A 37 -13.33 14.62 1.94
C VAL A 37 -14.41 14.13 0.99
N LYS A 38 -15.57 13.79 1.54
CA LYS A 38 -16.77 13.51 0.75
C LYS A 38 -17.56 14.80 0.61
N SER A 39 -17.62 15.33 -0.60
CA SER A 39 -18.41 16.52 -0.94
C SER A 39 -19.75 16.13 -1.57
N GLY A 40 -20.77 16.96 -1.36
CA GLY A 40 -22.08 16.90 -1.99
C GLY A 40 -22.43 18.23 -2.65
N MET A 41 -23.65 18.36 -3.17
CA MET A 41 -24.10 19.56 -3.90
C MET A 41 -24.00 20.88 -3.10
N ILE A 42 -24.03 20.83 -1.76
CA ILE A 42 -24.05 22.01 -0.88
C ILE A 42 -22.74 22.15 -0.07
N GLY A 43 -21.70 21.38 -0.42
CA GLY A 43 -20.38 21.45 0.23
C GLY A 43 -19.89 20.14 0.84
N GLU A 44 -18.93 20.22 1.75
CA GLU A 44 -18.33 19.07 2.44
C GLU A 44 -19.37 18.37 3.34
N VAL A 45 -19.61 17.09 3.09
CA VAL A 45 -20.54 16.24 3.84
C VAL A 45 -19.84 15.51 4.98
N CYS A 46 -18.60 15.07 4.75
CA CYS A 46 -17.83 14.33 5.74
C CYS A 46 -16.34 14.43 5.43
N ARG A 47 -15.53 14.51 6.49
CA ARG A 47 -14.09 14.38 6.45
C ARG A 47 -13.67 13.29 7.39
N TYR A 48 -12.81 12.40 6.92
CA TYR A 48 -12.24 11.34 7.72
C TYR A 48 -10.81 11.05 7.32
N TYR A 49 -10.02 10.55 8.26
CA TYR A 49 -8.69 10.05 7.96
C TYR A 49 -8.72 8.58 7.55
N ALA A 50 -7.77 8.21 6.70
CA ALA A 50 -7.39 6.83 6.48
C ALA A 50 -5.87 6.70 6.54
N ASP A 51 -5.44 5.57 7.06
CA ASP A 51 -4.03 5.20 7.11
C ASP A 51 -3.79 4.15 6.04
N ASP A 52 -2.93 4.46 5.07
CA ASP A 52 -2.58 3.57 3.98
C ASP A 52 -1.18 3.01 4.21
N TYR A 53 -1.05 1.69 4.12
CA TYR A 53 0.21 0.97 4.16
C TYR A 53 0.37 0.17 2.87
N ILE A 54 1.52 0.28 2.23
CA ILE A 54 1.92 -0.61 1.12
C ILE A 54 3.12 -1.40 1.61
N ILE A 55 2.96 -2.72 1.76
CA ILE A 55 3.91 -3.62 2.42
C ILE A 55 4.44 -4.61 1.39
N TRP A 56 5.75 -4.66 1.20
CA TRP A 56 6.41 -5.49 0.18
C TRP A 56 7.50 -6.40 0.74
N SER A 57 7.84 -6.27 2.02
CA SER A 57 8.62 -7.26 2.75
C SER A 57 7.75 -7.80 3.86
N HIS A 58 7.37 -9.07 3.78
CA HIS A 58 6.51 -9.77 4.73
C HIS A 58 6.61 -11.30 4.53
N ASN A 59 6.11 -12.06 5.50
CA ASN A 59 6.09 -13.53 5.53
C ASN A 59 4.69 -14.09 5.16
N GLY A 60 4.07 -13.51 4.13
CA GLY A 60 2.77 -13.95 3.60
C GLY A 60 1.60 -13.88 4.59
N ARG A 61 0.72 -14.90 4.53
CA ARG A 61 -0.54 -14.99 5.30
C ARG A 61 -0.37 -14.77 6.81
N GLY A 62 0.75 -15.23 7.39
CA GLY A 62 1.02 -15.08 8.82
C GLY A 62 1.06 -13.61 9.25
N ASP A 63 1.74 -12.78 8.47
CA ASP A 63 1.87 -11.34 8.71
C ASP A 63 0.57 -10.59 8.45
N MET A 64 -0.15 -10.97 7.41
CA MET A 64 -1.48 -10.43 7.10
C MET A 64 -2.45 -10.65 8.26
N ARG A 65 -2.50 -11.88 8.80
CA ARG A 65 -3.36 -12.21 9.93
C ARG A 65 -2.95 -11.43 11.18
N ARG A 66 -1.66 -11.43 11.53
CA ARG A 66 -1.13 -10.71 12.70
C ARG A 66 -1.41 -9.20 12.63
N THR A 67 -1.30 -8.61 11.44
CA THR A 67 -1.60 -7.19 11.22
C THR A 67 -3.04 -6.88 11.57
N LEU A 68 -3.99 -7.69 11.08
CA LEU A 68 -5.40 -7.50 11.38
C LEU A 68 -5.72 -7.76 12.86
N GLU A 69 -5.16 -8.81 13.46
CA GLU A 69 -5.35 -9.14 14.88
C GLU A 69 -4.85 -8.01 15.80
N ASN A 70 -3.67 -7.46 15.52
CA ASN A 70 -3.01 -6.44 16.35
C ASN A 70 -3.49 -5.01 16.08
N SER A 71 -4.14 -4.77 14.94
CA SER A 71 -4.76 -3.47 14.64
C SER A 71 -5.75 -3.04 15.74
N ARG A 72 -5.72 -1.75 16.08
CA ARG A 72 -6.56 -1.12 17.09
C ARG A 72 -7.23 0.13 16.51
N PRO A 73 -8.41 0.52 17.01
CA PRO A 73 -9.04 1.77 16.59
C PRO A 73 -8.14 2.95 16.97
N GLN A 74 -8.03 3.92 16.08
CA GLN A 74 -7.30 5.17 16.30
C GLN A 74 -8.29 6.36 16.32
N PRO A 75 -8.04 7.41 17.10
CA PRO A 75 -8.87 8.62 17.08
C PRO A 75 -8.96 9.22 15.67
N GLU A 76 -10.14 9.69 15.29
CA GLU A 76 -10.44 10.34 14.00
C GLU A 76 -10.17 9.49 12.74
N LEU A 77 -9.82 8.21 12.90
CA LEU A 77 -9.44 7.32 11.80
C LEU A 77 -10.58 6.40 11.41
N MET A 78 -11.04 6.53 10.17
CA MET A 78 -12.12 5.69 9.65
C MET A 78 -11.63 4.32 9.20
N THR A 79 -10.46 4.24 8.56
CA THR A 79 -9.93 2.96 8.10
C THR A 79 -8.40 2.92 8.10
N GLN A 80 -7.86 1.74 8.40
CA GLN A 80 -6.46 1.38 8.20
C GLN A 80 -6.40 0.36 7.06
N ARG A 81 -5.84 0.73 5.91
CA ARG A 81 -5.73 -0.13 4.72
C ARG A 81 -4.30 -0.63 4.59
N TYR A 82 -4.12 -1.94 4.68
CA TYR A 82 -2.84 -2.62 4.50
C TYR A 82 -2.85 -3.38 3.17
N LEU A 83 -2.12 -2.86 2.18
CA LEU A 83 -1.91 -3.50 0.90
C LEU A 83 -0.62 -4.33 0.94
N PHE A 84 -0.75 -5.65 0.94
CA PHE A 84 0.38 -6.57 0.85
C PHE A 84 0.69 -6.86 -0.62
N VAL A 85 1.90 -6.54 -1.04
CA VAL A 85 2.40 -6.74 -2.40
C VAL A 85 3.03 -8.11 -2.50
N GLU A 86 2.44 -8.98 -3.32
CA GLU A 86 2.88 -10.36 -3.48
C GLU A 86 3.57 -10.59 -4.83
N GLY A 87 4.65 -11.38 -4.84
CA GLY A 87 5.36 -11.74 -6.08
C GLY A 87 4.61 -12.72 -6.97
N ALA A 88 3.70 -13.49 -6.40
CA ALA A 88 2.78 -14.37 -7.10
C ALA A 88 1.43 -14.31 -6.39
N ASP A 89 0.35 -14.49 -7.15
CA ASP A 89 -1.00 -14.51 -6.58
C ASP A 89 -1.14 -15.74 -5.67
N SER A 90 -1.29 -15.46 -4.38
CA SER A 90 -1.48 -16.47 -3.34
C SER A 90 -2.92 -17.00 -3.28
N GLY A 91 -3.86 -16.35 -3.96
CA GLY A 91 -5.29 -16.57 -3.79
C GLY A 91 -5.84 -16.11 -2.43
N GLU A 92 -5.04 -15.43 -1.60
CA GLU A 92 -5.51 -14.85 -0.35
C GLU A 92 -6.60 -13.81 -0.63
N LYS A 93 -7.73 -13.96 0.04
CA LYS A 93 -8.80 -12.96 -0.01
C LYS A 93 -8.52 -11.87 1.02
N GLY A 94 -8.75 -10.62 0.63
CA GLY A 94 -8.74 -9.49 1.55
C GLY A 94 -9.69 -9.70 2.72
N ARG A 95 -9.31 -9.17 3.89
CA ARG A 95 -10.03 -9.33 5.16
C ARG A 95 -10.30 -7.97 5.79
N VAL A 96 -11.42 -7.85 6.48
CA VAL A 96 -11.83 -6.63 7.16
C VAL A 96 -12.17 -6.95 8.61
N LYS A 97 -11.68 -6.12 9.53
CA LYS A 97 -12.03 -6.10 10.95
C LYS A 97 -12.71 -4.77 11.23
N SER A 98 -13.92 -4.82 11.77
CA SER A 98 -14.60 -3.63 12.28
C SER A 98 -14.27 -3.43 13.75
N PHE A 99 -14.13 -2.17 14.17
CA PHE A 99 -13.97 -1.82 15.59
C PHE A 99 -15.29 -1.31 16.14
N TRP A 100 -15.74 -1.91 17.24
CA TRP A 100 -17.01 -1.58 17.89
C TRP A 100 -18.17 -1.53 16.89
N LEU A 101 -18.38 -2.64 16.16
CA LEU A 101 -19.38 -2.77 15.08
C LEU A 101 -19.25 -1.73 13.93
N GLY A 102 -18.09 -1.07 13.82
CA GLY A 102 -17.80 -0.07 12.79
C GLY A 102 -17.84 1.38 13.28
N PHE A 103 -18.32 1.62 14.51
CA PHE A 103 -18.37 2.97 15.09
C PHE A 103 -16.99 3.55 15.41
N ARG A 104 -15.94 2.71 15.47
CA ARG A 104 -14.55 3.15 15.68
C ARG A 104 -13.65 2.82 14.49
N GLY A 105 -14.25 2.77 13.30
CA GLY A 105 -13.56 2.50 12.04
C GLY A 105 -13.23 1.04 11.81
N TYR A 106 -12.32 0.81 10.87
CA TYR A 106 -11.98 -0.50 10.32
C TYR A 106 -10.47 -0.68 10.19
N ALA A 107 -10.05 -1.95 10.15
CA ALA A 107 -8.77 -2.35 9.59
C ALA A 107 -9.02 -3.32 8.45
N GLU A 108 -8.34 -3.11 7.34
CA GLU A 108 -8.53 -3.83 6.09
C GLU A 108 -7.19 -4.34 5.57
N VAL A 109 -7.09 -5.63 5.33
CA VAL A 109 -5.94 -6.25 4.68
C VAL A 109 -6.35 -6.62 3.26
N HIS A 110 -5.54 -6.21 2.30
CA HIS A 110 -5.69 -6.49 0.87
C HIS A 110 -4.40 -7.08 0.35
N THR A 111 -4.50 -7.91 -0.69
CA THR A 111 -3.35 -8.43 -1.44
C THR A 111 -3.36 -7.84 -2.84
N PHE A 112 -2.17 -7.66 -3.40
CA PHE A 112 -2.00 -7.23 -4.78
C PHE A 112 -0.74 -7.85 -5.38
N THR A 113 -0.93 -8.51 -6.51
CA THR A 113 0.18 -8.98 -7.35
C THR A 113 0.34 -8.01 -8.51
N PRO A 114 1.53 -7.42 -8.73
CA PRO A 114 1.79 -6.49 -9.82
C PRO A 114 1.37 -7.03 -11.20
N GLY A 115 0.71 -6.19 -12.00
CA GLY A 115 0.10 -6.59 -13.27
C GLY A 115 -1.12 -7.52 -13.16
N GLY A 116 -1.54 -7.87 -11.95
CA GLY A 116 -2.72 -8.67 -11.66
C GLY A 116 -4.01 -7.86 -11.58
N LYS A 117 -5.09 -8.51 -11.13
CA LYS A 117 -6.40 -7.86 -10.98
C LYS A 117 -6.41 -6.90 -9.80
N ILE A 118 -6.82 -5.65 -10.04
CA ILE A 118 -6.93 -4.63 -9.00
C ILE A 118 -8.29 -4.72 -8.29
N GLY A 119 -8.27 -4.81 -6.96
CA GLY A 119 -9.47 -4.76 -6.12
C GLY A 119 -10.03 -3.34 -6.00
N LYS A 120 -11.37 -3.19 -6.02
CA LYS A 120 -12.06 -1.88 -5.97
C LYS A 120 -11.65 -0.99 -4.79
N ARG A 121 -11.31 -1.58 -3.64
CA ARG A 121 -10.97 -0.88 -2.39
C ARG A 121 -9.54 -0.32 -2.35
N VAL A 122 -8.68 -0.77 -3.26
CA VAL A 122 -7.26 -0.40 -3.35
C VAL A 122 -6.90 0.11 -4.75
N LYS A 123 -7.90 0.57 -5.51
CA LYS A 123 -7.73 1.09 -6.87
C LYS A 123 -6.86 2.34 -6.94
N ASP A 124 -6.67 3.01 -5.82
CA ASP A 124 -5.82 4.19 -5.64
C ASP A 124 -4.40 3.84 -5.15
N LEU A 125 -4.19 2.64 -4.60
CA LEU A 125 -2.91 2.20 -4.05
C LEU A 125 -2.15 1.25 -4.99
N ALA A 126 -2.85 0.27 -5.57
CA ALA A 126 -2.25 -0.74 -6.43
C ALA A 126 -1.52 -0.16 -7.66
N PRO A 127 -2.07 0.85 -8.38
CA PRO A 127 -1.35 1.46 -9.50
C PRO A 127 -0.03 2.14 -9.12
N LEU A 128 0.12 2.59 -7.86
CA LEU A 128 1.38 3.18 -7.39
C LEU A 128 2.49 2.13 -7.32
N VAL A 129 2.15 0.89 -6.96
CA VAL A 129 3.08 -0.24 -6.95
C VAL A 129 3.54 -0.58 -8.37
N ASP A 130 2.61 -0.66 -9.33
CA ASP A 130 2.96 -0.90 -10.74
C ASP A 130 3.87 0.22 -11.28
N THR A 131 3.55 1.48 -10.97
CA THR A 131 4.34 2.65 -11.36
C THR A 131 5.74 2.60 -10.78
N ALA A 132 5.88 2.25 -9.49
CA ALA A 132 7.17 2.08 -8.85
C ALA A 132 8.02 0.99 -9.54
N LEU A 133 7.42 -0.15 -9.89
CA LEU A 133 8.12 -1.20 -10.62
C LEU A 133 8.52 -0.77 -12.02
N GLU A 134 7.69 0.01 -12.72
CA GLU A 134 8.04 0.55 -14.03
C GLU A 134 9.25 1.49 -13.96
N ILE A 135 9.30 2.37 -12.96
CA ILE A 135 10.46 3.25 -12.72
C ILE A 135 11.73 2.43 -12.47
N LEU A 136 11.64 1.37 -11.66
CA LEU A 136 12.77 0.46 -11.40
C LEU A 136 13.23 -0.25 -12.68
N ARG A 137 12.30 -0.69 -13.55
CA ARG A 137 12.62 -1.28 -14.86
C ARG A 137 13.40 -0.30 -15.73
N LYS A 138 12.89 0.93 -15.86
CA LYS A 138 13.54 1.99 -16.65
C LYS A 138 14.93 2.32 -16.12
N LYS A 139 15.10 2.42 -14.80
CA LYS A 139 16.39 2.68 -14.17
C LYS A 139 17.42 1.57 -14.45
N ASN A 140 16.99 0.31 -14.39
CA ASN A 140 17.86 -0.83 -14.67
C ASN A 140 18.21 -0.95 -16.16
N SER A 141 17.28 -0.65 -17.07
CA SER A 141 17.55 -0.66 -18.52
C SER A 141 18.43 0.51 -18.97
N GLY A 142 18.31 1.69 -18.33
CA GLY A 142 19.13 2.86 -18.64
C GLY A 142 20.58 2.77 -18.15
N ALA A 143 20.84 2.01 -17.08
CA ALA A 143 22.18 1.82 -16.54
C ALA A 143 23.10 0.94 -17.42
N GLY A 144 22.56 0.30 -18.46
CA GLY A 144 23.34 -0.51 -19.43
C GLY A 144 23.62 0.16 -20.76
N GLY A 145 23.20 1.43 -20.95
CA GLY A 145 23.28 2.13 -22.24
C GLY A 145 24.55 2.96 -22.48
N ASP A 146 25.29 3.32 -21.43
CA ASP A 146 26.45 4.24 -21.53
C ASP A 146 27.81 3.53 -21.59
N ALA A 147 27.84 2.29 -22.05
CA ALA A 147 29.08 1.54 -22.25
C ALA A 147 29.15 0.99 -23.67
N ILE A 148 29.35 1.88 -24.65
CA ILE A 148 30.19 1.71 -25.86
C ILE A 148 30.28 3.10 -26.51
N GLU A 149 31.41 3.78 -26.32
CA GLU A 149 32.09 4.59 -27.34
C GLU A 149 33.40 5.12 -26.73
N GLN A 150 34.47 4.33 -26.89
CA GLN A 150 35.83 4.78 -27.18
C GLN A 150 36.52 3.71 -28.04
#